data_AF-A0A962Q725-F1
#
_entry.id   AF-A0A962Q725-F1
#
_cell.length_a   1.000
_cell.length_b   1.000
_cell.length_c   1.000
_cell.angle_alpha   90.00
_cell.angle_beta   90.00
_cell.angle_gamma   90.00
#
_symmetry.space_group_name_H-M   'P 1'
#
loop_
_entity.id
_entity.type
_entity.pdbx_description
1 polymer ?
#
loop_
_entity_poly.entity_id
_entity_poly.type
_entity_poly.pdbx_seq_one_letter_code
_entity_poly.pdbx_strand_id
1 'polypeptide(L)' 'MNSNAQLFQYAVIWNPNEKQAEAGEKAKILVEPKFELATSQDAVTKKAIRAIPADYDDQLDQVQIAVRPF' A
#
# COMPACT_ATOMS: atom_id res chain seq x y z
N MET A 1 -14.64 -15.42 21.16
CA MET A 1 -14.29 -14.28 20.29
C MET A 1 -14.80 -14.61 18.91
N ASN A 2 -15.74 -13.83 18.36
CA ASN A 2 -16.14 -14.02 16.97
C ASN A 2 -15.00 -13.58 16.07
N SER A 3 -14.24 -14.55 15.59
CA SER A 3 -13.13 -14.38 14.67
C SER A 3 -13.67 -14.18 13.25
N ASN A 4 -14.42 -13.10 13.00
CA ASN A 4 -14.81 -12.71 11.63
C ASN A 4 -13.61 -12.05 10.94
N ALA A 5 -12.50 -12.77 10.87
CA ALA A 5 -11.35 -12.35 10.11
C ALA A 5 -11.58 -12.75 8.66
N GLN A 6 -11.43 -11.80 7.75
CA GLN A 6 -11.47 -12.02 6.32
C GLN A 6 -10.04 -11.94 5.77
N LEU A 7 -9.79 -12.70 4.71
CA LEU A 7 -8.55 -12.60 3.97
C LEU A 7 -8.59 -11.38 3.07
N PHE A 8 -7.57 -10.55 3.15
CA PHE A 8 -7.36 -9.42 2.25
C PHE A 8 -6.07 -9.63 1.47
N GLN A 9 -5.97 -9.01 0.32
CA GLN A 9 -4.71 -8.78 -0.36
C GLN A 9 -4.43 -7.29 -0.40
N TYR A 10 -3.18 -6.90 -0.12
CA TYR A 10 -2.76 -5.52 -0.31
C TYR A 10 -1.41 -5.40 -1.00
N ALA A 11 -1.21 -4.25 -1.64
CA ALA A 11 0.05 -3.80 -2.22
C ALA A 11 0.20 -2.30 -1.98
N VAL A 12 1.45 -1.82 -2.04
CA VAL A 12 1.78 -0.39 -1.94
C VAL A 12 2.52 0.01 -3.21
N ILE A 13 2.02 1.05 -3.87
CA ILE A 13 2.51 1.55 -5.14
C ILE A 13 2.88 3.01 -4.94
N TRP A 14 4.06 3.40 -5.40
CA TRP A 14 4.44 4.80 -5.52
C TRP A 14 4.24 5.25 -6.97
N ASN A 15 3.66 6.44 -7.14
CA ASN A 15 3.41 7.05 -8.45
C ASN A 15 4.22 8.34 -8.60
N PRO A 16 5.00 8.51 -9.69
CA PRO A 16 5.75 9.73 -9.90
C PRO A 16 4.80 10.94 -10.07
N ASN A 17 5.21 12.10 -9.59
CA ASN A 17 4.56 13.36 -9.91
C ASN A 17 4.90 13.78 -11.35
N GLU A 18 4.24 14.82 -11.85
CA GLU A 18 4.38 15.27 -13.25
C GLU A 18 5.85 15.49 -13.65
N LYS A 19 6.64 16.18 -12.80
CA LYS A 19 8.07 16.45 -13.07
C LYS A 19 8.93 15.18 -13.08
N GLN A 20 8.67 14.25 -12.16
CA GLN A 20 9.39 12.98 -12.11
C GLN A 20 9.03 12.08 -13.30
N ALA A 21 7.76 12.10 -13.74
CA ALA A 21 7.32 11.38 -14.92
C ALA A 21 7.98 11.93 -16.20
N GLU A 22 8.11 13.26 -16.32
CA GLU A 22 8.86 13.92 -17.41
C GLU A 22 10.35 13.55 -17.39
N ALA A 23 10.94 13.37 -16.21
CA ALA A 23 12.30 12.87 -16.03
C ALA A 23 12.45 11.37 -16.33
N GLY A 24 11.36 10.69 -16.68
CA GLY A 24 11.35 9.28 -17.06
C GLY A 24 11.14 8.29 -15.91
N GLU A 25 10.83 8.76 -14.71
CA GLU A 25 10.46 7.87 -13.60
C GLU A 25 9.12 7.17 -13.88
N LYS A 26 9.01 5.94 -13.39
CA LYS A 26 7.81 5.11 -13.53
C LYS A 26 7.28 4.72 -12.16
N ALA A 27 6.01 4.33 -12.11
CA ALA A 27 5.42 3.78 -10.90
C ALA A 27 6.24 2.59 -10.38
N LYS A 28 6.38 2.50 -9.06
CA LYS A 28 7.18 1.47 -8.37
C LYS A 28 6.29 0.74 -7.38
N ILE A 29 6.46 -0.58 -7.28
CA ILE A 29 5.86 -1.36 -6.19
C ILE A 29 6.79 -1.22 -4.99
N LEU A 30 6.30 -0.57 -3.92
CA LEU A 30 7.04 -0.43 -2.66
C LEU A 30 6.85 -1.65 -1.76
N VAL A 31 5.67 -2.27 -1.82
CA VAL A 31 5.34 -3.51 -1.12
C VAL A 31 4.61 -4.41 -2.09
N GLU A 32 5.22 -5.56 -2.38
CA GLU A 32 4.66 -6.60 -3.24
C GLU A 32 3.29 -7.08 -2.75
N PRO A 33 2.37 -7.44 -3.66
CA PRO A 33 1.06 -7.94 -3.29
C PRO A 33 1.16 -9.15 -2.36
N LYS A 34 0.63 -9.02 -1.14
CA LYS A 34 0.61 -10.10 -0.16
C LYS A 34 -0.72 -10.19 0.56
N PHE A 35 -0.97 -11.37 1.09
CA PHE A 35 -2.20 -11.66 1.83
C PHE A 35 -2.05 -11.29 3.30
N GLU A 36 -3.14 -10.80 3.88
CA GLU A 36 -3.22 -10.42 5.27
C GLU A 36 -4.58 -10.86 5.83
N LEU A 37 -4.55 -11.54 6.97
CA LEU A 37 -5.76 -11.88 7.70
C LEU A 37 -6.09 -10.73 8.65
N ALA A 38 -7.29 -10.16 8.53
CA ALA A 38 -7.70 -9.03 9.34
C ALA A 38 -9.22 -9.01 9.56
N THR A 39 -9.67 -8.25 10.55
CA THR A 39 -11.10 -8.09 10.86
C THR A 39 -11.78 -7.02 10.01
N SER A 40 -11.02 -6.19 9.29
CA SER A 40 -11.52 -5.11 8.44
C SER A 40 -10.45 -4.63 7.46
N GLN A 41 -10.89 -3.97 6.39
CA GLN A 41 -10.01 -3.30 5.44
C GLN A 41 -9.15 -2.22 6.12
N ASP A 42 -9.70 -1.43 7.04
CA ASP A 42 -8.95 -0.41 7.79
C ASP A 42 -7.77 -0.98 8.57
N ALA A 43 -7.93 -2.18 9.16
CA ALA A 43 -6.85 -2.85 9.87
C ALA A 43 -5.70 -3.24 8.91
N VAL A 44 -6.03 -3.64 7.67
CA VAL A 44 -5.04 -3.94 6.63
C VAL A 44 -4.37 -2.65 6.14
N THR A 45 -5.14 -1.59 5.90
CA THR A 45 -4.60 -0.29 5.48
C THR A 45 -3.59 0.24 6.49
N LYS A 46 -3.88 0.16 7.80
CA LYS A 46 -2.93 0.58 8.85
C LYS A 46 -1.65 -0.25 8.84
N LYS A 47 -1.72 -1.56 8.55
CA LYS A 47 -0.54 -2.41 8.38
C LYS A 47 0.25 -2.05 7.12
N ALA A 48 -0.44 -1.75 6.02
CA ALA A 48 0.17 -1.35 4.77
C ALA A 48 0.91 -0.01 4.89
N ILE A 49 0.34 0.98 5.58
CA ILE A 49 1.02 2.27 5.87
C ILE A 49 2.34 2.04 6.59
N ARG A 50 2.35 1.16 7.62
CA ARG A 50 3.56 0.84 8.39
C ARG A 50 4.61 0.04 7.60
N ALA A 51 4.23 -0.52 6.45
CA ALA A 51 5.12 -1.27 5.58
C ALA A 51 5.78 -0.39 4.50
N ILE A 52 5.39 0.89 4.39
CA ILE A 52 6.02 1.85 3.49
C ILE A 52 7.48 2.05 3.94
N PRO A 53 8.47 1.96 3.03
CA PRO A 53 9.86 2.25 3.36
C PRO A 53 10.04 3.72 3.78
N ALA A 54 10.88 3.97 4.80
CA ALA A 54 11.11 5.30 5.35
C ALA A 54 11.64 6.33 4.33
N ASP A 55 12.30 5.86 3.27
CA ASP A 55 12.82 6.70 2.18
C ASP A 55 11.70 7.45 1.40
N TYR A 56 10.43 7.12 1.64
CA TYR A 56 9.26 7.72 0.98
C TYR A 56 8.35 8.50 1.94
N ASP A 57 8.78 8.75 3.19
CA ASP A 57 7.98 9.49 4.19
C ASP A 57 7.65 10.94 3.76
N ASP A 58 8.50 11.55 2.94
CA ASP A 58 8.31 12.89 2.37
C ASP A 58 7.44 12.90 1.09
N GLN A 59 7.09 11.71 0.57
CA GLN A 59 6.37 11.49 -0.69
C GLN A 59 5.10 10.66 -0.47
N LEU A 60 4.52 10.69 0.73
CA LEU A 60 3.34 9.88 1.06
C LEU A 60 2.10 10.24 0.22
N ASP A 61 2.02 11.48 -0.29
CA ASP A 61 1.00 11.93 -1.24
C ASP A 61 1.08 11.21 -2.59
N GLN A 62 2.26 10.67 -2.92
CA GLN A 62 2.52 9.89 -4.12
C GLN A 62 2.30 8.38 -3.90
N VAL A 63 2.03 7.96 -2.67
CA VAL A 63 1.85 6.54 -2.31
C VAL A 63 0.38 6.15 -2.35
N GLN A 64 0.08 5.13 -3.13
CA GLN A 64 -1.21 4.48 -3.22
C GLN A 64 -1.17 3.12 -2.50
N ILE A 65 -2.10 2.92 -1.57
CA ILE A 65 -2.33 1.62 -0.94
C ILE A 65 -3.53 0.97 -1.61
N ALA A 66 -3.31 -0.14 -2.31
CA ALA A 66 -4.36 -0.95 -2.89
C ALA A 66 -4.72 -2.08 -1.91
N VAL A 67 -5.96 -2.10 -1.43
CA VAL A 67 -6.49 -3.20 -0.60
C VAL A 67 -7.71 -3.78 -1.28
N ARG A 68 -7.78 -5.12 -1.36
CA ARG A 68 -8.97 -5.82 -1.82
C ARG A 68 -9.34 -6.96 -0.88
N PRO A 69 -10.64 -7.17 -0.61
CA PRO A 69 -11.11 -8.41 -0.02
C PRO A 69 -10.85 -9.58 -0.99
N PHE A 70 -10.53 -10.74 -0.44
CA PHE A 70 -10.47 -12.00 -1.19
C PHE A 70 -11.84 -12.70 -1.16
#